data_AF-A0A9N9EE69-F1
#
_entry.id   AF-A0A9N9EE69-F1
#
_cell.length_a   1.000
_cell.length_b   1.000
_cell.length_c   1.000
_cell.angle_alpha   90.00
_cell.angle_beta   90.00
_cell.angle_gamma   90.00
#
_symmetry.space_group_name_H-M   'P 1'
#
loop_
_entity.id
_entity.type
_entity.pdbx_description
1 polymer ?
#
loop_
_entity_poly.entity_id
_entity_poly.type
_entity_poly.pdbx_seq_one_letter_code
_entity_poly.pdbx_strand_id
1 'polypeptide(L)'
;MYPLFRHRVLITILLGIIFLFTFWPTNKQLNRPLYVTSPINKGAKTNTEPGPNIDAIRSTIITDVSGNQKEYLNSKGYITFLSIFKKQHQAMLKNLIRSADIAVANTSVYSVILKPQLPPSNDPHDYMSLSRYFWPDPTKSDGLPYINKDGYSNPEFFAVTDYVLLRKMFKDVLDMGFAYFFTRNETYVKKSMYRIKEWFLDEKTKMNPNLNYAGLRKGDAMGLHTGVLDFHQVFR
;
A
#
# COMPACT_ATOMS: atom_id res chain seq x y z
N MET A 1 42.25 -19.61 -8.06
CA MET A 1 42.19 -18.44 -7.15
C MET A 1 40.74 -17.96 -7.21
N TYR A 2 39.79 -18.34 -6.35
CA TYR A 2 39.73 -18.49 -4.89
C TYR A 2 39.01 -19.81 -4.51
N PRO A 3 39.32 -20.43 -3.36
CA PRO A 3 38.28 -20.47 -2.32
C PRO A 3 38.85 -20.53 -0.90
N LEU A 4 38.65 -19.49 -0.08
CA LEU A 4 39.04 -19.55 1.35
C LEU A 4 38.10 -18.80 2.32
N PHE A 5 36.88 -18.46 1.90
CA PHE A 5 35.96 -17.65 2.74
C PHE A 5 34.71 -18.37 3.26
N ARG A 6 34.61 -19.71 3.18
CA ARG A 6 33.41 -20.44 3.65
C ARG A 6 33.50 -21.13 5.01
N HIS A 7 34.65 -21.18 5.68
CA HIS A 7 34.74 -21.89 6.98
C HIS A 7 34.55 -21.01 8.22
N ARG A 8 34.78 -19.69 8.16
CA ARG A 8 34.70 -18.84 9.35
C ARG A 8 33.28 -18.47 9.78
N VAL A 9 32.30 -18.51 8.87
CA VAL A 9 30.89 -18.20 9.18
C VAL A 9 30.14 -19.42 9.75
N LEU A 10 30.50 -20.64 9.34
CA LEU A 10 29.90 -21.85 9.93
C LEU A 10 30.38 -22.11 11.37
N ILE A 11 31.63 -21.76 11.70
CA ILE A 11 32.19 -21.97 13.04
C ILE A 11 31.56 -21.02 14.08
N THR A 12 31.23 -19.78 13.69
CA THR A 12 30.52 -18.85 14.58
C THR A 12 29.06 -19.23 14.82
N ILE A 13 28.38 -19.83 13.85
CA ILE A 13 27.00 -20.32 14.03
C ILE A 13 26.97 -21.55 14.95
N LEU A 14 27.95 -22.45 14.84
CA LEU A 14 28.01 -23.64 15.72
C LEU A 14 28.34 -23.28 17.18
N LEU A 15 29.20 -22.29 17.43
CA LEU A 15 29.53 -21.85 18.79
C LEU A 15 28.37 -21.12 19.50
N GLY A 16 27.50 -20.42 18.75
CA GLY A 16 26.30 -19.78 19.31
C GLY A 16 25.23 -20.78 19.77
N ILE A 17 25.13 -21.94 19.12
CA ILE A 17 24.17 -22.99 19.48
C ILE A 17 24.62 -23.76 20.73
N ILE A 18 25.94 -23.98 20.90
CA ILE A 18 26.48 -24.66 22.08
C ILE A 18 26.31 -23.80 23.34
N PHE A 19 26.49 -22.48 23.26
CA PHE A 19 26.28 -21.58 24.41
C PHE A 19 24.82 -21.56 24.89
N LEU A 20 23.85 -21.70 23.98
CA LEU A 20 22.42 -21.77 24.30
C LEU A 20 22.02 -23.09 24.99
N PHE A 21 22.78 -24.17 24.83
CA PHE A 21 22.51 -25.45 25.49
C PHE A 21 23.31 -25.66 26.78
N THR A 22 24.48 -25.03 26.94
CA THR A 22 25.30 -25.17 28.16
C THR A 22 25.03 -24.11 29.23
N PHE A 23 24.53 -22.92 28.86
CA PHE A 23 24.28 -21.81 29.79
C PHE A 23 22.79 -21.46 29.99
N TRP A 24 21.86 -22.24 29.43
CA TRP A 24 20.46 -22.13 29.82
C TRP A 24 20.30 -22.64 31.26
N PRO A 25 19.75 -21.85 32.19
CA PRO A 25 19.64 -22.30 33.58
C PRO A 25 18.68 -23.48 33.64
N THR A 26 19.18 -24.64 34.06
CA THR A 26 18.32 -25.73 34.53
C THR A 26 17.56 -25.21 35.74
N ASN A 27 16.31 -24.81 35.53
CA ASN A 27 15.47 -24.22 36.55
C ASN A 27 15.02 -25.33 37.53
N LYS A 28 15.94 -25.81 38.37
CA LYS A 28 15.65 -26.57 39.57
C LYS A 28 15.18 -25.58 40.65
N GLN A 29 13.99 -25.04 40.47
CA GLN A 29 13.11 -24.51 41.53
C GLN A 29 11.92 -23.83 40.88
N LEU A 30 10.83 -24.58 40.62
CA LEU A 30 9.50 -23.96 40.56
C LEU A 30 8.39 -24.96 40.89
N ASN A 31 8.58 -25.72 41.97
CA ASN A 31 7.44 -26.32 42.69
C ASN A 31 6.90 -25.30 43.68
N ARG A 32 6.19 -24.28 43.19
CA ARG A 32 5.24 -23.50 44.00
C ARG A 32 4.00 -23.24 43.16
N PRO A 33 2.79 -23.48 43.69
CA PRO A 33 1.56 -23.33 42.92
C PRO A 33 1.39 -21.86 42.51
N LEU A 34 1.32 -21.62 41.20
CA LEU A 34 0.83 -20.36 40.64
C LEU A 34 -0.66 -20.28 40.94
N TYR A 35 -1.08 -19.30 41.73
CA TYR A 35 -2.49 -19.06 41.98
C TYR A 35 -3.11 -18.42 40.74
N VAL A 36 -3.83 -19.23 39.95
CA VAL A 36 -4.66 -18.76 38.84
C VAL A 36 -5.97 -18.26 39.44
N THR A 37 -6.16 -16.96 39.53
CA THR A 37 -7.49 -16.37 39.74
C THR A 37 -8.04 -15.96 38.38
N SER A 38 -9.26 -16.42 38.06
CA SER A 38 -9.95 -16.08 36.82
C SER A 38 -11.05 -15.07 37.13
N PRO A 39 -10.89 -13.77 36.87
CA PRO A 39 -11.99 -12.84 36.92
C PRO A 39 -12.76 -12.87 35.60
N ILE A 40 -14.08 -13.04 35.68
CA ILE A 40 -15.00 -12.82 34.56
C ILE A 40 -15.08 -11.31 34.35
N ASN A 41 -14.45 -10.78 33.30
CA ASN A 41 -14.51 -9.35 33.00
C ASN A 41 -15.72 -9.04 32.10
N LYS A 42 -16.74 -8.40 32.69
CA LYS A 42 -17.86 -7.76 31.99
C LYS A 42 -17.41 -6.34 31.61
N GLY A 43 -17.11 -6.10 30.34
CA GLY A 43 -16.80 -4.75 29.86
C GLY A 43 -16.11 -4.75 28.51
N ALA A 44 -16.86 -4.99 27.44
CA ALA A 44 -16.37 -4.88 26.07
C ALA A 44 -16.02 -3.41 25.77
N LYS A 45 -14.75 -3.14 25.44
CA LYS A 45 -14.33 -1.91 24.78
C LYS A 45 -13.93 -2.27 23.36
N THR A 46 -14.66 -1.73 22.38
CA THR A 46 -14.37 -1.94 20.96
C THR A 46 -13.13 -1.16 20.58
N ASN A 47 -12.06 -1.85 20.18
CA ASN A 47 -10.84 -1.22 19.67
C ASN A 47 -11.06 -0.65 18.26
N THR A 48 -10.61 0.57 18.02
CA THR A 48 -10.67 1.29 16.73
C THR A 48 -9.43 1.07 15.84
N GLU A 49 -8.54 0.15 16.21
CA GLU A 49 -7.34 -0.16 15.43
C GLU A 49 -7.60 -1.25 14.37
N PRO A 50 -6.90 -1.22 13.21
CA PRO A 50 -6.98 -2.26 12.21
C PRO A 50 -6.31 -3.56 12.72
N GLY A 51 -7.10 -4.38 13.41
CA GLY A 51 -6.73 -5.69 13.94
C GLY A 51 -7.97 -6.54 14.25
N PRO A 52 -7.82 -7.85 14.49
CA PRO A 52 -8.96 -8.70 14.85
C PRO A 52 -9.61 -8.24 16.16
N ASN A 53 -10.96 -8.21 16.18
CA ASN A 53 -11.73 -7.84 17.37
C ASN A 53 -11.36 -8.78 18.55
N ILE A 54 -10.87 -8.17 19.63
CA ILE A 54 -10.32 -8.81 20.82
C ILE A 54 -11.37 -9.43 21.76
N ASP A 55 -12.67 -9.21 21.52
CA ASP A 55 -13.75 -9.64 22.42
C ASP A 55 -13.83 -11.17 22.64
N ALA A 56 -13.19 -11.99 21.79
CA ALA A 56 -13.14 -13.45 21.90
C ALA A 56 -11.80 -14.00 22.44
N ILE A 57 -10.85 -13.13 22.73
CA ILE A 57 -9.48 -13.50 23.09
C ILE A 57 -9.40 -13.66 24.61
N ARG A 58 -9.31 -14.90 25.09
CA ARG A 58 -9.14 -15.17 26.52
C ARG A 58 -7.72 -14.80 26.94
N SER A 59 -7.60 -13.81 27.81
CA SER A 59 -6.35 -13.40 28.44
C SER A 59 -6.20 -14.03 29.83
N THR A 60 -4.99 -13.96 30.39
CA THR A 60 -4.68 -14.34 31.75
C THR A 60 -3.79 -13.27 32.35
N ILE A 61 -4.14 -12.81 33.55
CA ILE A 61 -3.36 -11.84 34.29
C ILE A 61 -2.31 -12.61 35.10
N ILE A 62 -1.04 -12.27 34.90
CA ILE A 62 0.08 -12.79 35.68
C ILE A 62 0.56 -11.67 36.59
N THR A 63 0.56 -11.91 37.90
CA THR A 63 1.11 -11.00 38.90
C THR A 63 2.57 -11.38 39.18
N ASP A 64 3.47 -10.42 39.06
CA ASP A 64 4.88 -10.63 39.43
C ASP A 64 5.08 -10.69 40.95
N VAL A 65 6.29 -11.05 41.37
CA VAL A 65 6.70 -11.09 42.78
C VAL A 65 6.69 -9.73 43.48
N SER A 66 6.63 -8.63 42.72
CA SER A 66 6.53 -7.25 43.20
C SER A 66 5.09 -6.74 43.24
N GLY A 67 4.10 -7.57 42.88
CA GLY A 67 2.68 -7.21 42.85
C GLY A 67 2.20 -6.56 41.54
N ASN A 68 3.06 -6.39 40.53
CA ASN A 68 2.66 -5.82 39.24
C ASN A 68 1.91 -6.86 38.40
N GLN A 69 0.76 -6.48 37.88
CA GLN A 69 -0.07 -7.32 37.04
C GLN A 69 0.20 -7.05 35.55
N LYS A 70 0.37 -8.11 34.76
CA LYS A 70 0.50 -8.02 33.31
C LYS A 70 -0.40 -9.05 32.62
N GLU A 71 -1.12 -8.60 31.61
CA GLU A 71 -2.07 -9.41 30.86
C GLU A 71 -1.38 -10.12 29.69
N TYR A 72 -1.60 -11.42 29.56
CA TYR A 72 -1.06 -12.26 28.49
C TYR A 72 -2.17 -13.03 27.79
N LEU A 73 -1.95 -13.37 26.52
CA LEU A 73 -2.80 -14.32 25.81
C LEU A 73 -2.59 -15.72 26.40
N ASN A 74 -3.66 -16.39 26.82
CA ASN A 74 -3.54 -17.81 27.15
C ASN A 74 -3.49 -18.67 25.88
N SER A 75 -3.11 -19.95 26.02
CA SER A 75 -2.94 -20.87 24.88
C SER A 75 -4.17 -20.95 23.97
N LYS A 76 -5.37 -20.97 24.56
CA LYS A 76 -6.64 -20.99 23.81
C LYS A 76 -6.88 -19.64 23.11
N GLY A 77 -6.59 -18.52 23.77
CA GLY A 77 -6.64 -17.17 23.19
C GLY A 77 -5.68 -17.01 22.01
N TYR A 78 -4.46 -17.54 22.13
CA TYR A 78 -3.46 -17.51 21.05
C TYR A 78 -3.89 -18.33 19.82
N ILE A 79 -4.44 -19.54 20.01
CA ILE A 79 -4.97 -20.36 18.91
C ILE A 79 -6.14 -19.64 18.21
N THR A 80 -7.07 -19.06 18.99
CA THR A 80 -8.18 -18.27 18.43
C THR A 80 -7.64 -17.09 17.63
N PHE A 81 -6.70 -16.33 18.18
CA PHE A 81 -6.06 -15.20 17.50
C PHE A 81 -5.43 -15.62 16.15
N LEU A 82 -4.61 -16.67 16.15
CA LEU A 82 -4.00 -17.18 14.92
C LEU A 82 -5.04 -17.63 13.90
N SER A 83 -6.15 -18.24 14.34
CA SER A 83 -7.22 -18.69 13.45
C SER A 83 -7.95 -17.52 12.77
N ILE A 84 -8.22 -16.45 13.53
CA ILE A 84 -8.86 -15.23 13.02
C ILE A 84 -7.91 -14.52 12.07
N PHE A 85 -6.65 -14.34 12.47
CA PHE A 85 -5.62 -13.71 11.65
C PHE A 85 -5.44 -14.46 10.32
N LYS A 86 -5.36 -15.80 10.35
CA LYS A 86 -5.29 -16.63 9.14
C LYS A 86 -6.51 -16.42 8.24
N LYS A 87 -7.72 -16.38 8.80
CA LYS A 87 -8.95 -16.15 8.03
C LYS A 87 -8.98 -14.76 7.38
N GLN A 88 -8.59 -13.73 8.12
CA GLN A 88 -8.49 -12.35 7.60
C GLN A 88 -7.44 -12.25 6.49
N HIS A 89 -6.26 -12.83 6.71
CA HIS A 89 -5.20 -12.89 5.70
C HIS A 89 -5.67 -13.60 4.42
N GLN A 90 -6.35 -14.73 4.54
CA GLN A 90 -6.92 -15.45 3.39
C GLN A 90 -7.97 -14.62 2.64
N ALA A 91 -8.83 -13.91 3.36
CA ALA A 91 -9.83 -13.03 2.74
C ALA A 91 -9.17 -11.85 2.00
N MET A 92 -8.16 -11.22 2.61
CA MET A 92 -7.38 -10.15 1.99
C MET A 92 -6.66 -10.64 0.74
N LEU A 93 -5.98 -11.79 0.81
CA LEU A 93 -5.28 -12.39 -0.33
C LEU A 93 -6.25 -12.72 -1.46
N LYS A 94 -7.44 -13.27 -1.14
CA LYS A 94 -8.48 -13.53 -2.14
C LYS A 94 -8.94 -12.25 -2.85
N ASN A 95 -9.10 -11.16 -2.11
CA ASN A 95 -9.48 -9.86 -2.68
C ASN A 95 -8.38 -9.25 -3.56
N LEU A 96 -7.12 -9.38 -3.14
CA LEU A 96 -5.96 -8.97 -3.93
C LEU A 96 -5.90 -9.75 -5.25
N ILE A 97 -5.97 -11.09 -5.19
CA ILE A 97 -5.95 -11.95 -6.38
C ILE A 97 -7.09 -11.59 -7.33
N ARG A 98 -8.32 -11.44 -6.81
CA ARG A 98 -9.46 -11.00 -7.62
C ARG A 98 -9.22 -9.66 -8.32
N SER A 99 -8.59 -8.70 -7.64
CA SER A 99 -8.31 -7.37 -8.21
C SER A 99 -7.24 -7.47 -9.30
N ALA A 100 -6.20 -8.27 -9.07
CA ALA A 100 -5.18 -8.56 -10.07
C ALA A 100 -5.74 -9.31 -11.29
N ASP A 101 -6.65 -10.26 -11.09
CA ASP A 101 -7.30 -10.98 -12.19
C ASP A 101 -8.15 -10.04 -13.07
N ILE A 102 -8.86 -9.10 -12.44
CA ILE A 102 -9.58 -8.02 -13.15
C ILE A 102 -8.60 -7.14 -13.94
N ALA A 103 -7.47 -6.75 -13.35
CA ALA A 103 -6.44 -5.96 -14.02
C ALA A 103 -5.79 -6.71 -15.21
N VAL A 104 -5.61 -8.03 -15.09
CA VAL A 104 -5.16 -8.90 -16.19
C VAL A 104 -6.18 -8.91 -17.33
N ALA A 105 -7.45 -9.10 -17.01
CA ALA A 105 -8.56 -9.15 -17.96
C ALA A 105 -8.87 -7.79 -18.61
N ASN A 106 -8.43 -6.69 -18.02
CA ASN A 106 -8.65 -5.36 -18.56
C ASN A 106 -7.95 -5.20 -19.92
N THR A 107 -8.72 -4.86 -20.95
CA THR A 107 -8.26 -4.63 -22.33
C THR A 107 -8.24 -3.15 -22.73
N SER A 108 -8.67 -2.25 -21.84
CA SER A 108 -8.61 -0.80 -22.08
C SER A 108 -7.17 -0.35 -22.28
N VAL A 109 -6.95 0.66 -23.12
CA VAL A 109 -5.62 1.27 -23.32
C VAL A 109 -5.36 2.30 -22.22
N TYR A 110 -4.15 2.30 -21.65
CA TYR A 110 -3.69 3.38 -20.79
C TYR A 110 -2.70 4.26 -21.54
N SER A 111 -3.13 5.48 -21.87
CA SER A 111 -2.25 6.45 -22.51
C SER A 111 -2.70 7.89 -22.28
N VAL A 112 -1.72 8.79 -22.29
CA VAL A 112 -1.94 10.24 -22.30
C VAL A 112 -2.54 10.73 -23.62
N ILE A 113 -2.43 9.99 -24.73
CA ILE A 113 -2.96 10.46 -26.02
C ILE A 113 -4.49 10.40 -26.11
N LEU A 114 -5.16 9.80 -25.11
CA LEU A 114 -6.60 9.58 -25.09
C LEU A 114 -7.41 10.79 -24.58
N LYS A 115 -6.73 11.80 -24.04
CA LYS A 115 -7.39 13.01 -23.56
C LYS A 115 -8.07 13.77 -24.72
N PRO A 116 -9.28 14.32 -24.50
CA PRO A 116 -10.01 15.02 -25.55
C PRO A 116 -9.42 16.40 -25.87
N GLN A 117 -8.76 17.03 -24.89
CA GLN A 117 -8.13 18.34 -25.01
C GLN A 117 -6.62 18.20 -25.01
N LEU A 118 -5.96 18.89 -25.95
CA LEU A 118 -4.50 18.95 -26.00
C LEU A 118 -3.96 19.94 -24.95
N PRO A 119 -2.74 19.71 -24.43
CA PRO A 119 -2.03 20.70 -23.63
C PRO A 119 -1.61 21.89 -24.49
N PRO A 120 -1.23 23.04 -23.87
CA PRO A 120 -0.73 24.20 -24.58
C PRO A 120 0.45 23.96 -25.54
N SER A 121 1.23 22.88 -25.38
CA SER A 121 2.27 22.48 -26.34
C SER A 121 1.73 21.98 -27.69
N ASN A 122 0.43 21.64 -27.76
CA ASN A 122 -0.19 20.89 -28.85
C ASN A 122 0.40 19.47 -29.06
N ASP A 123 1.20 18.95 -28.12
CA ASP A 123 1.70 17.57 -28.17
C ASP A 123 0.76 16.63 -27.38
N PRO A 124 0.12 15.63 -28.01
CA PRO A 124 -0.72 14.66 -27.30
C PRO A 124 0.07 13.79 -26.30
N HIS A 125 1.38 13.65 -26.45
CA HIS A 125 2.24 12.87 -25.56
C HIS A 125 2.60 13.61 -24.26
N ASP A 126 2.35 14.92 -24.18
CA ASP A 126 2.54 15.66 -22.94
C ASP A 126 1.41 15.37 -21.95
N TYR A 127 1.77 15.02 -20.72
CA TYR A 127 0.81 14.78 -19.65
C TYR A 127 0.14 16.10 -19.25
N MET A 128 -1.19 16.07 -19.17
CA MET A 128 -1.97 17.21 -18.68
C MET A 128 -2.91 16.77 -17.56
N SER A 129 -3.10 17.64 -16.58
CA SER A 129 -4.20 17.54 -15.63
C SER A 129 -4.63 18.94 -15.23
N LEU A 130 -5.84 19.11 -14.72
CA LEU A 130 -6.27 20.40 -14.20
C LEU A 130 -5.98 20.52 -12.71
N SER A 131 -5.90 21.73 -12.18
CA SER A 131 -5.83 21.92 -10.73
C SER A 131 -7.22 21.77 -10.08
N ARG A 132 -7.30 20.96 -9.01
CA ARG A 132 -8.56 20.51 -8.39
C ARG A 132 -9.47 21.64 -7.90
N TYR A 133 -8.90 22.70 -7.34
CA TYR A 133 -9.65 23.76 -6.66
C TYR A 133 -9.79 25.04 -7.49
N PHE A 134 -9.54 24.96 -8.80
CA PHE A 134 -9.61 26.12 -9.69
C PHE A 134 -10.90 26.10 -10.51
N TRP A 135 -11.61 27.23 -10.52
CA TRP A 135 -12.92 27.41 -11.12
C TRP A 135 -12.95 28.61 -12.07
N PRO A 136 -13.86 28.66 -13.06
CA PRO A 136 -14.06 29.84 -13.88
C PRO A 136 -14.27 31.10 -13.05
N ASP A 137 -13.65 32.21 -13.45
CA ASP A 137 -13.82 33.53 -12.84
C ASP A 137 -15.17 34.14 -13.29
N PRO A 138 -16.17 34.29 -12.39
CA PRO A 138 -17.48 34.82 -12.77
C PRO A 138 -17.44 36.31 -13.17
N THR A 139 -16.32 37.02 -12.92
CA THR A 139 -16.15 38.44 -13.28
C THR A 139 -15.66 38.63 -14.72
N LYS A 140 -15.30 37.55 -15.41
CA LYS A 140 -14.76 37.55 -16.77
C LYS A 140 -15.75 36.90 -17.74
N SER A 141 -15.87 37.45 -18.94
CA SER A 141 -16.82 36.97 -19.95
C SER A 141 -16.51 35.54 -20.44
N ASP A 142 -15.24 35.17 -20.44
CA ASP A 142 -14.74 33.83 -20.82
C ASP A 142 -14.43 32.94 -19.61
N GLY A 143 -14.57 33.46 -18.38
CA GLY A 143 -14.26 32.74 -17.15
C GLY A 143 -12.77 32.50 -16.90
N LEU A 144 -11.86 33.14 -17.65
CA LEU A 144 -10.41 32.91 -17.57
C LEU A 144 -9.63 34.12 -17.04
N PRO A 145 -8.46 33.90 -16.41
CA PRO A 145 -7.95 32.61 -15.94
C PRO A 145 -8.77 32.07 -14.76
N TYR A 146 -8.73 30.76 -14.54
CA TYR A 146 -9.42 30.17 -13.40
C TYR A 146 -8.90 30.70 -12.06
N ILE A 147 -9.80 30.86 -11.10
CA ILE A 147 -9.52 31.35 -9.74
C ILE A 147 -9.59 30.22 -8.71
N ASN A 148 -8.80 30.34 -7.65
CA ASN A 148 -8.76 29.34 -6.57
C ASN A 148 -10.01 29.46 -5.68
N LYS A 149 -10.67 28.33 -5.43
CA LYS A 149 -11.71 28.13 -4.41
C LYS A 149 -11.30 26.93 -3.55
N ASP A 150 -10.42 27.17 -2.59
CA ASP A 150 -9.83 26.11 -1.79
C ASP A 150 -10.90 25.28 -1.06
N GLY A 151 -10.70 23.96 -1.00
CA GLY A 151 -11.66 23.01 -0.47
C GLY A 151 -12.86 22.69 -1.38
N TYR A 152 -13.09 23.45 -2.46
CA TYR A 152 -14.19 23.22 -3.41
C TYR A 152 -13.66 22.57 -4.69
N SER A 153 -13.86 21.25 -4.83
CA SER A 153 -13.39 20.51 -6.00
C SER A 153 -14.20 20.84 -7.26
N ASN A 154 -13.54 21.32 -8.31
CA ASN A 154 -14.15 21.50 -9.63
C ASN A 154 -14.32 20.12 -10.31
N PRO A 155 -15.54 19.69 -10.69
CA PRO A 155 -15.77 18.41 -11.40
C PRO A 155 -15.03 18.31 -12.73
N GLU A 156 -14.78 19.45 -13.39
CA GLU A 156 -14.03 19.52 -14.64
C GLU A 156 -12.59 19.00 -14.51
N PHE A 157 -12.07 18.92 -13.29
CA PHE A 157 -10.81 18.25 -13.00
C PHE A 157 -10.68 16.87 -13.67
N PHE A 158 -11.79 16.12 -13.75
CA PHE A 158 -11.83 14.79 -14.37
C PHE A 158 -12.03 14.80 -15.89
N ALA A 159 -12.22 15.96 -16.52
CA ALA A 159 -12.35 16.09 -17.98
C ALA A 159 -11.04 15.76 -18.70
N VAL A 160 -9.89 15.95 -18.04
CA VAL A 160 -8.60 15.47 -18.55
C VAL A 160 -8.35 14.07 -18.03
N THR A 161 -8.35 13.10 -18.95
CA THR A 161 -8.34 11.69 -18.61
C THR A 161 -7.00 11.20 -18.05
N ASP A 162 -5.89 11.88 -18.36
CA ASP A 162 -4.53 11.43 -17.99
C ASP A 162 -4.41 11.17 -16.48
N TYR A 163 -4.96 12.07 -15.65
CA TYR A 163 -4.98 11.92 -14.19
C TYR A 163 -5.63 10.60 -13.75
N VAL A 164 -6.75 10.23 -14.36
CA VAL A 164 -7.51 9.02 -14.00
C VAL A 164 -6.82 7.78 -14.56
N LEU A 165 -6.36 7.84 -15.80
CA LEU A 165 -5.73 6.71 -16.48
C LEU A 165 -4.38 6.37 -15.85
N LEU A 166 -3.55 7.35 -15.51
CA LEU A 166 -2.29 7.17 -14.80
C LEU A 166 -2.49 6.38 -13.51
N ARG A 167 -3.48 6.80 -12.70
CA ARG A 167 -3.76 6.15 -11.40
C ARG A 167 -4.33 4.75 -11.55
N LYS A 168 -5.15 4.52 -12.56
CA LYS A 168 -5.66 3.18 -12.88
C LYS A 168 -4.51 2.26 -13.31
N MET A 169 -3.64 2.74 -14.20
CA MET A 169 -2.46 2.01 -14.65
C MET A 169 -1.55 1.64 -13.47
N PHE A 170 -1.20 2.59 -12.59
CA PHE A 170 -0.39 2.29 -11.40
C PHE A 170 -1.08 1.33 -10.44
N LYS A 171 -2.38 1.51 -10.19
CA LYS A 171 -3.15 0.58 -9.35
C LYS A 171 -3.13 -0.85 -9.92
N ASP A 172 -3.38 -1.01 -11.21
CA ASP A 172 -3.38 -2.31 -11.88
C ASP A 172 -1.99 -2.97 -11.77
N VAL A 173 -0.92 -2.23 -12.04
CA VAL A 173 0.46 -2.71 -11.90
C VAL A 173 0.78 -3.11 -10.45
N LEU A 174 0.33 -2.33 -9.47
CA LEU A 174 0.55 -2.59 -8.05
C LEU A 174 -0.20 -3.84 -7.57
N ASP A 175 -1.49 -3.97 -7.91
CA ASP A 175 -2.31 -5.14 -7.57
C ASP A 175 -1.68 -6.42 -8.17
N MET A 176 -1.28 -6.38 -9.44
CA MET A 176 -0.60 -7.49 -10.11
C MET A 176 0.78 -7.79 -9.49
N GLY A 177 1.56 -6.77 -9.13
CA GLY A 177 2.86 -6.93 -8.48
C GLY A 177 2.75 -7.63 -7.12
N PHE A 178 1.79 -7.21 -6.29
CA PHE A 178 1.52 -7.88 -5.01
C PHE A 178 0.94 -9.29 -5.21
N ALA A 179 0.04 -9.48 -6.16
CA ALA A 179 -0.49 -10.81 -6.46
C ALA A 179 0.62 -11.77 -6.91
N TYR A 180 1.56 -11.31 -7.74
CA TYR A 180 2.76 -12.08 -8.09
C TYR A 180 3.59 -12.45 -6.87
N PHE A 181 3.83 -11.50 -5.94
CA PHE A 181 4.61 -11.77 -4.74
C PHE A 181 4.07 -12.96 -3.93
N PHE A 182 2.75 -13.06 -3.77
CA PHE A 182 2.12 -14.13 -3.00
C PHE A 182 1.87 -15.42 -3.79
N THR A 183 1.59 -15.34 -5.09
CA THR A 183 1.13 -16.49 -5.89
C THR A 183 2.20 -17.05 -6.83
N ARG A 184 3.22 -16.25 -7.17
CA ARG A 184 4.23 -16.54 -8.20
C ARG A 184 3.65 -16.80 -9.59
N ASN A 185 2.44 -16.31 -9.88
CA ASN A 185 1.84 -16.42 -11.21
C ASN A 185 2.44 -15.38 -12.18
N GLU A 186 3.26 -15.85 -13.12
CA GLU A 186 3.96 -15.04 -14.13
C GLU A 186 3.01 -14.25 -15.07
N THR A 187 1.73 -14.59 -15.13
CA THR A 187 0.73 -13.83 -15.93
C THR A 187 0.65 -12.37 -15.47
N TYR A 188 0.71 -12.14 -14.16
CA TYR A 188 0.70 -10.80 -13.57
C TYR A 188 1.90 -9.98 -14.01
N VAL A 189 3.10 -10.57 -14.01
CA VAL A 189 4.34 -9.90 -14.45
C VAL A 189 4.24 -9.50 -15.92
N LYS A 190 3.83 -10.44 -16.79
CA LYS A 190 3.69 -10.19 -18.23
C LYS A 190 2.75 -9.01 -18.51
N LYS A 191 1.59 -8.98 -17.85
CA LYS A 191 0.61 -7.90 -18.04
C LYS A 191 1.11 -6.58 -17.43
N SER A 192 1.72 -6.57 -16.25
CA SER A 192 2.32 -5.36 -15.67
C SER A 192 3.36 -4.74 -16.60
N MET A 193 4.26 -5.55 -17.16
CA MET A 193 5.26 -5.07 -18.12
C MET A 193 4.63 -4.50 -19.38
N TYR A 194 3.55 -5.11 -19.87
CA TYR A 194 2.78 -4.56 -20.98
C TYR A 194 2.22 -3.17 -20.64
N ARG A 195 1.61 -2.98 -19.45
CA ARG A 195 1.05 -1.69 -19.02
C ARG A 195 2.10 -0.59 -18.85
N ILE A 196 3.26 -0.93 -18.27
CA ILE A 196 4.37 0.02 -18.12
C ILE A 196 4.89 0.45 -19.49
N LYS A 197 5.04 -0.50 -20.44
CA LYS A 197 5.45 -0.17 -21.80
C LYS A 197 4.44 0.72 -22.50
N GLU A 198 3.15 0.38 -22.40
CA GLU A 198 2.05 1.13 -23.00
C GLU A 198 2.06 2.60 -22.53
N TRP A 199 2.25 2.86 -21.24
CA TRP A 199 2.25 4.24 -20.74
C TRP A 199 3.56 5.00 -20.97
N PHE A 200 4.73 4.34 -20.87
CA PHE A 200 6.01 5.06 -20.79
C PHE A 200 6.94 4.86 -22.00
N LEU A 201 6.77 3.80 -22.79
CA LEU A 201 7.80 3.37 -23.74
C LEU A 201 7.32 3.16 -25.18
N ASP A 202 6.06 2.78 -25.38
CA ASP A 202 5.53 2.59 -26.72
C ASP A 202 5.35 3.95 -27.40
N GLU A 203 6.09 4.19 -28.48
CA GLU A 203 6.08 5.46 -29.23
C GLU A 203 4.68 5.94 -29.62
N LYS A 204 3.71 5.03 -29.81
CA LYS A 204 2.33 5.40 -30.18
C LYS A 204 1.51 5.91 -29.00
N THR A 205 1.90 5.61 -27.77
CA THR A 205 1.08 5.84 -26.57
C THR A 205 1.83 6.46 -25.40
N LYS A 206 3.16 6.59 -25.50
CA LYS A 206 4.01 6.99 -24.39
C LYS A 206 3.69 8.39 -23.89
N MET A 207 3.95 8.61 -22.61
CA MET A 207 4.01 9.92 -21.99
C MET A 207 5.43 10.49 -22.12
N ASN A 208 5.56 11.75 -22.55
CA ASN A 208 6.82 12.47 -22.49
C ASN A 208 7.26 12.62 -21.02
N PRO A 209 8.57 12.50 -20.69
CA PRO A 209 9.06 12.45 -19.32
C PRO A 209 9.13 13.86 -18.67
N ASN A 210 8.02 14.60 -18.69
CA ASN A 210 7.88 15.91 -18.07
C ASN A 210 6.47 16.07 -17.46
N LEU A 211 6.30 17.06 -16.59
CA LEU A 211 5.02 17.42 -15.97
C LEU A 211 4.69 18.90 -16.19
N ASN A 212 5.11 19.45 -17.32
CA ASN A 212 4.99 20.87 -17.63
C ASN A 212 3.55 21.37 -17.60
N TYR A 213 2.56 20.49 -17.82
CA TYR A 213 1.13 20.80 -17.87
C TYR A 213 0.31 20.08 -16.80
N ALA A 214 0.97 19.56 -15.75
CA ALA A 214 0.27 18.98 -14.61
C ALA A 214 -0.31 20.09 -13.70
N GLY A 215 -1.51 19.87 -13.16
CA GLY A 215 -2.18 20.85 -12.30
C GLY A 215 -2.46 22.17 -13.00
N LEU A 216 -2.75 22.15 -14.30
CA LEU A 216 -3.01 23.32 -15.13
C LEU A 216 -4.23 24.10 -14.62
N ARG A 217 -4.09 25.42 -14.54
CA ARG A 217 -5.23 26.34 -14.42
C ARG A 217 -5.61 26.78 -15.82
N LYS A 218 -6.87 26.63 -16.21
CA LYS A 218 -7.29 27.11 -17.52
C LYS A 218 -7.05 28.61 -17.62
N GLY A 219 -6.47 29.05 -18.74
CA GLY A 219 -5.98 30.41 -18.95
C GLY A 219 -4.47 30.58 -18.74
N ASP A 220 -3.79 29.62 -18.11
CA ASP A 220 -2.33 29.65 -17.97
C ASP A 220 -1.63 28.91 -19.12
N ALA A 221 -0.40 29.33 -19.43
CA ALA A 221 0.45 28.69 -20.44
C ALA A 221 1.10 27.39 -19.93
N MET A 222 1.26 27.23 -18.61
CA MET A 222 1.97 26.12 -17.98
C MET A 222 1.20 25.61 -16.76
N GLY A 223 1.46 24.35 -16.40
CA GLY A 223 0.98 23.72 -15.18
C GLY A 223 1.55 24.33 -13.92
N LEU A 224 1.00 23.92 -12.78
CA LEU A 224 1.49 24.32 -11.46
C LEU A 224 2.56 23.35 -10.96
N HIS A 225 3.52 23.86 -10.18
CA HIS A 225 4.53 23.03 -9.51
C HIS A 225 3.90 21.94 -8.60
N THR A 226 2.72 22.21 -8.04
CA THR A 226 1.96 21.25 -7.23
C THR A 226 1.42 20.07 -8.04
N GLY A 227 1.43 20.14 -9.39
CA GLY A 227 1.04 19.06 -10.29
C GLY A 227 1.88 17.80 -10.13
N VAL A 228 3.08 17.88 -9.53
CA VAL A 228 3.89 16.71 -9.15
C VAL A 228 3.15 15.73 -8.24
N LEU A 229 2.18 16.20 -7.45
CA LEU A 229 1.35 15.36 -6.56
C LEU A 229 0.47 14.37 -7.33
N ASP A 230 0.29 14.55 -8.63
CA ASP A 230 -0.38 13.58 -9.48
C ASP A 230 0.34 12.23 -9.46
N PHE A 231 1.67 12.29 -9.44
CA PHE A 231 2.58 11.15 -9.48
C PHE A 231 2.92 10.56 -8.10
N HIS A 232 2.26 11.00 -7.01
CA HIS A 232 2.56 10.47 -5.67
C HIS A 232 2.45 8.94 -5.55
N GLN A 233 1.71 8.28 -6.44
CA GLN A 233 1.60 6.81 -6.47
C GLN A 233 2.91 6.10 -6.80
N VAL A 234 3.85 6.79 -7.47
CA VAL A 234 5.20 6.27 -7.75
C VAL A 234 6.05 6.17 -6.49
N PHE A 235 5.81 7.04 -5.50
CA PHE A 235 6.67 7.22 -4.33
C PHE A 235 6.13 6.58 -3.04
N ARG A 236 5.23 5.61 -3.16
CA ARG A 236 4.62 4.92 -2.01
C ARG A 236 5.46 3.78 -1.46
#